data_AF-A0A6L4ZRG7-F1
#
_entry.id   AF-A0A6L4ZRG7-F1
#
_cell.length_a   1.000
_cell.length_b   1.000
_cell.length_c   1.000
_cell.angle_alpha   90.00
_cell.angle_beta   90.00
_cell.angle_gamma   90.00
#
_symmetry.space_group_name_H-M   'P 1'
#
loop_
_entity.id
_entity.type
_entity.pdbx_description
1 polymer ?
#
loop_
_entity_poly.entity_id
_entity_poly.type
_entity_poly.pdbx_seq_one_letter_code
_entity_poly.pdbx_strand_id
1 'polypeptide(L)'
;MDLRIHQNTSVFSSTDDKKRGAIGTTTIVPYCINQIHGWINPYSAVHTDLTQEDINLMCEALWNSVNNANTRSKSNQNSLLLLQIVYQKPTDKLYGLDKLIKLISDKQGEQLRSSEDYTLDFSGINQATSVDKVLQVNFYTENQQWKEELEKIEKFSLMLLV
;
A
#
# COMPACT_ATOMS: atom_id res chain seq x y z
N MET A 1 11.04 -12.47 -0.69
CA MET A 1 10.22 -12.43 -1.92
C MET A 1 10.70 -13.55 -2.82
N ASP A 2 9.79 -14.37 -3.34
CA ASP A 2 10.09 -15.43 -4.32
C ASP A 2 10.09 -14.82 -5.73
N LEU A 3 11.25 -14.82 -6.40
CA LEU A 3 11.40 -14.29 -7.76
C LEU A 3 11.35 -15.43 -8.75
N ARG A 4 10.37 -15.40 -9.66
CA ARG A 4 10.20 -16.43 -10.68
C ARG A 4 10.57 -15.92 -12.05
N ILE A 5 11.38 -16.70 -12.74
CA ILE A 5 11.78 -16.43 -14.11
C ILE A 5 10.67 -16.95 -15.03
N HIS A 6 10.13 -16.05 -15.85
CA HIS A 6 9.17 -16.36 -16.91
C HIS A 6 9.82 -16.04 -18.26
N GLN A 7 9.97 -17.04 -19.11
CA GLN A 7 10.53 -16.85 -20.45
C GLN A 7 9.41 -16.60 -21.44
N ASN A 8 9.55 -15.50 -22.19
CA ASN A 8 8.60 -15.09 -23.20
C ASN A 8 9.32 -15.08 -24.55
N THR A 9 8.79 -15.80 -25.54
CA THR A 9 9.41 -15.85 -26.86
C THR A 9 8.66 -14.94 -27.81
N SER A 10 9.35 -14.06 -28.53
CA SER A 10 8.76 -13.25 -29.59
C SER A 10 9.45 -13.54 -30.92
N VAL A 11 8.67 -13.59 -31.99
CA VAL A 11 9.20 -13.69 -33.35
C VAL A 11 8.71 -12.46 -34.11
N PHE A 12 9.63 -11.57 -34.46
CA PHE A 12 9.38 -10.47 -35.39
C PHE A 12 10.25 -10.70 -36.61
N SER A 13 9.68 -11.31 -37.65
CA SER A 13 10.38 -11.57 -38.92
C SER A 13 10.21 -10.39 -39.86
N SER A 14 11.28 -9.64 -40.13
CA SER A 14 11.30 -8.56 -41.13
C SER A 14 11.56 -9.04 -42.56
N THR A 15 11.91 -10.33 -42.76
CA THR A 15 12.09 -10.97 -44.07
C THR A 15 11.94 -12.49 -43.91
N ASP A 16 11.44 -13.19 -44.94
CA ASP A 16 11.05 -14.61 -44.92
C ASP A 16 12.17 -15.59 -44.49
N ASP A 17 13.43 -15.18 -44.68
CA ASP A 17 14.64 -15.96 -44.38
C ASP A 17 15.13 -15.84 -42.92
N LYS A 18 14.60 -14.90 -42.13
CA LYS A 18 15.02 -14.67 -40.73
C LYS A 18 13.94 -15.13 -39.74
N LYS A 19 13.82 -16.46 -39.58
CA LYS A 19 12.86 -17.12 -38.67
C LYS A 19 13.30 -17.23 -37.20
N ARG A 20 14.48 -16.72 -36.83
CA ARG A 20 15.04 -16.88 -35.47
C ARG A 20 14.42 -15.84 -34.53
N GLY A 21 13.54 -16.29 -33.64
CA GLY A 21 12.89 -15.46 -32.62
C GLY A 21 13.86 -14.93 -31.55
N ALA A 22 13.44 -13.90 -30.85
CA ALA A 22 14.09 -13.39 -29.64
C ALA A 22 13.46 -14.03 -28.40
N ILE A 23 14.30 -14.51 -27.48
CA ILE A 23 13.86 -14.98 -26.17
C ILE A 23 14.03 -13.84 -25.18
N GLY A 24 12.91 -13.31 -24.67
CA GLY A 24 12.88 -12.39 -23.56
C GLY A 24 12.74 -13.14 -22.24
N THR A 25 13.43 -12.69 -21.21
CA THR A 25 13.27 -13.23 -19.86
C THR A 25 12.69 -12.15 -18.97
N THR A 26 11.54 -12.43 -18.35
CA THR A 26 10.87 -11.54 -17.40
C THR A 26 10.97 -12.16 -16.01
N THR A 27 11.29 -11.37 -14.99
CA THR A 27 11.19 -11.82 -13.60
C THR A 27 9.88 -11.33 -13.01
N ILE A 28 9.11 -12.23 -12.41
CA ILE A 28 7.79 -11.95 -11.85
C ILE A 28 7.81 -12.29 -10.36
N VAL A 29 7.20 -11.42 -9.56
CA VAL A 29 6.88 -11.71 -8.15
C VAL A 29 5.45 -12.24 -8.11
N PRO A 30 5.21 -13.48 -7.66
CA PRO A 30 3.86 -14.07 -7.65
C PRO A 30 2.90 -13.30 -6.75
N TYR A 31 3.39 -12.86 -5.59
CA TYR A 31 2.64 -12.06 -4.64
C TYR A 31 3.60 -11.30 -3.73
N CYS A 32 3.28 -10.04 -3.43
CA CYS A 32 3.97 -9.27 -2.42
C CYS A 32 3.04 -8.19 -1.87
N ILE A 33 3.27 -7.85 -0.60
CA ILE A 33 2.66 -6.69 0.03
C ILE A 33 3.78 -5.67 0.20
N ASN A 34 3.55 -4.47 -0.32
CA ASN A 34 4.50 -3.37 -0.23
C ASN A 34 3.95 -2.32 0.72
N GLN A 35 4.71 -2.01 1.75
CA GLN A 35 4.38 -0.93 2.67
C GLN A 35 5.13 0.33 2.24
N ILE A 36 4.38 1.40 1.97
CA ILE A 36 4.92 2.71 1.60
C ILE A 36 4.69 3.65 2.77
N HIS A 37 5.74 4.36 3.19
CA HIS A 37 5.66 5.34 4.26
C HIS A 37 5.95 6.75 3.72
N GLY A 38 5.18 7.73 4.21
CA GLY A 38 5.31 9.13 3.84
C GLY A 38 5.13 10.03 5.05
N TRP A 39 5.60 11.28 4.93
CA TRP A 39 5.53 12.28 5.99
C TRP A 39 5.07 13.60 5.38
N ILE A 40 4.07 14.22 5.99
CA ILE A 40 3.65 15.59 5.64
C ILE A 40 4.31 16.52 6.66
N ASN A 41 5.11 17.47 6.20
CA ASN A 41 5.79 18.42 7.08
C ASN A 41 4.90 19.64 7.34
N PRO A 42 4.38 19.82 8.57
CA PRO A 42 3.51 20.96 8.89
C PRO A 42 4.23 22.32 8.75
N TYR A 43 5.53 22.39 9.00
CA TYR A 43 6.28 23.65 8.84
C TYR A 43 6.40 24.05 7.38
N SER A 44 6.63 23.08 6.48
CA SER A 44 6.64 23.33 5.05
C SER A 44 5.24 23.67 4.53
N ALA A 45 4.21 22.99 5.03
CA ALA A 45 2.81 23.22 4.67
C ALA A 45 2.37 24.66 4.88
N VAL A 46 2.81 25.32 5.96
CA VAL A 46 2.54 26.73 6.24
C VAL A 46 3.14 27.67 5.19
N HIS A 47 4.28 27.31 4.61
CA HIS A 47 4.93 28.13 3.58
C HIS A 47 4.39 27.89 2.17
N THR A 48 3.71 26.76 1.96
CA THR A 48 3.16 26.36 0.65
C THR A 48 1.64 26.48 0.59
N ASP A 49 0.99 27.02 1.63
CA ASP A 49 -0.46 27.10 1.79
C ASP A 49 -1.17 25.76 1.57
N LEU A 50 -0.56 24.66 2.01
CA LEU A 50 -1.13 23.31 1.85
C LEU A 50 -2.41 23.18 2.67
N THR A 51 -3.52 22.89 1.99
CA THR A 51 -4.83 22.73 2.62
C THR A 51 -5.15 21.27 2.94
N GLN A 52 -6.19 21.05 3.76
CA GLN A 52 -6.69 19.70 4.02
C GLN A 52 -7.30 19.08 2.75
N GLU A 53 -7.85 19.89 1.86
CA GLU A 53 -8.41 19.43 0.57
C GLU A 53 -7.29 18.87 -0.33
N ASP A 54 -6.13 19.53 -0.38
CA ASP A 54 -4.96 19.03 -1.12
C ASP A 54 -4.45 17.69 -0.59
N ILE A 55 -4.47 17.51 0.73
CA ILE A 55 -4.05 16.27 1.38
C ILE A 55 -5.02 15.14 1.03
N ASN A 56 -6.33 15.42 1.06
CA ASN A 56 -7.35 14.43 0.70
C ASN A 56 -7.22 14.03 -0.78
N LEU A 57 -7.02 15.02 -1.67
CA LEU A 57 -6.80 14.78 -3.10
C LEU A 57 -5.51 13.98 -3.34
N MET A 58 -4.44 14.24 -2.59
CA MET A 58 -3.22 13.44 -2.65
C MET A 58 -3.46 12.00 -2.23
N CYS A 59 -4.20 11.75 -1.14
CA CYS A 59 -4.54 10.41 -0.68
C CYS A 59 -5.39 9.64 -1.71
N GLU A 60 -6.37 10.31 -2.31
CA GLU A 60 -7.19 9.78 -3.40
C GLU A 60 -6.35 9.43 -4.62
N ALA A 61 -5.50 10.36 -5.07
CA ALA A 61 -4.61 10.15 -6.19
C ALA A 61 -3.63 8.99 -5.94
N LEU A 62 -3.11 8.85 -4.72
CA LEU A 62 -2.24 7.73 -4.35
C LEU A 62 -2.97 6.39 -4.46
N TRP A 63 -4.18 6.29 -3.91
CA TRP A 63 -5.02 5.09 -3.98
C TRP A 63 -5.32 4.69 -5.44
N ASN A 64 -5.81 5.66 -6.22
CA ASN A 64 -6.22 5.46 -7.60
C ASN A 64 -5.04 5.21 -8.54
N SER A 65 -3.86 5.78 -8.27
CA SER A 65 -2.67 5.60 -9.12
C SER A 65 -2.22 4.15 -9.19
N VAL A 66 -2.33 3.41 -8.08
CA VAL A 66 -1.96 1.99 -8.01
C VAL A 66 -3.04 1.15 -8.71
N ASN A 67 -4.32 1.41 -8.41
CA ASN A 67 -5.43 0.62 -8.93
C ASN A 67 -5.65 0.82 -10.44
N ASN A 68 -5.34 2.00 -10.98
CA ASN A 68 -5.54 2.32 -12.40
C ASN A 68 -4.29 2.08 -13.27
N ALA A 69 -3.18 1.58 -12.70
CA ALA A 69 -1.93 1.34 -13.43
C ALA A 69 -2.02 0.08 -14.32
N ASN A 70 -2.67 0.21 -15.49
CA ASN A 70 -2.81 -0.90 -16.43
C ASN A 70 -1.59 -1.04 -17.37
N THR A 71 -0.50 -1.61 -16.86
CA THR A 71 0.68 -1.96 -17.66
C THR A 71 1.02 -3.44 -17.49
N ARG A 72 1.70 -4.06 -18.47
CA ARG A 72 1.99 -5.51 -18.48
C ARG A 72 2.68 -6.03 -17.19
N SER A 73 3.41 -5.18 -16.48
CA SER A 73 4.08 -5.53 -15.21
C SER A 73 3.35 -5.07 -13.95
N LYS A 74 2.26 -4.29 -14.07
CA LYS A 74 1.53 -3.70 -12.92
C LYS A 74 0.02 -3.90 -12.94
N SER A 75 -0.53 -4.57 -13.97
CA SER A 75 -1.96 -4.76 -14.20
C SER A 75 -2.70 -5.59 -13.14
N ASN A 76 -2.05 -5.99 -12.05
CA ASN A 76 -2.64 -6.76 -10.95
C ASN A 76 -2.14 -6.27 -9.58
N GLN A 77 -1.74 -5.00 -9.49
CA GLN A 77 -1.43 -4.34 -8.22
C GLN A 77 -2.69 -3.65 -7.71
N ASN A 78 -3.02 -3.86 -6.45
CA ASN A 78 -4.15 -3.24 -5.78
C ASN A 78 -3.71 -2.59 -4.48
N SER A 79 -4.28 -1.42 -4.19
CA SER A 79 -4.17 -0.77 -2.89
C SER A 79 -4.95 -1.59 -1.86
N LEU A 80 -4.32 -1.85 -0.72
CA LEU A 80 -4.89 -2.70 0.33
C LEU A 80 -5.42 -1.88 1.50
N LEU A 81 -4.61 -0.96 2.02
CA LEU A 81 -4.91 -0.18 3.20
C LEU A 81 -4.14 1.14 3.15
N LEU A 82 -4.85 2.25 3.34
CA LEU A 82 -4.28 3.59 3.53
C LEU A 82 -4.43 3.95 5.00
N LEU A 83 -3.36 4.44 5.61
CA LEU A 83 -3.34 4.91 7.00
C LEU A 83 -2.66 6.27 7.06
N GLN A 84 -3.33 7.24 7.68
CA GLN A 84 -2.81 8.57 7.95
C GLN A 84 -2.94 8.86 9.45
N ILE A 85 -1.80 9.06 10.10
CA ILE A 85 -1.76 9.39 11.53
C ILE A 85 -1.67 10.91 11.68
N VAL A 86 -2.67 11.49 12.33
CA VAL A 86 -2.73 12.93 12.60
C VAL A 86 -2.28 13.15 14.04
N TYR A 87 -1.21 13.92 14.20
CA TYR A 87 -0.64 14.25 15.51
C TYR A 87 -1.27 15.52 16.08
N GLN A 88 -1.28 15.62 17.41
CA GLN A 88 -1.81 16.79 18.11
C GLN A 88 -0.90 18.02 17.96
N LYS A 89 0.43 17.82 17.92
CA LYS A 89 1.40 18.91 17.74
C LYS A 89 2.28 18.67 16.50
N PRO A 90 2.73 19.74 15.81
CA PRO A 90 3.65 19.63 14.68
C PRO A 90 4.97 18.91 14.96
N THR A 91 5.41 18.90 16.22
CA THR A 91 6.66 18.27 16.66
C THR A 91 6.47 16.85 17.17
N ASP A 92 5.23 16.40 17.34
CA ASP A 92 4.95 15.04 17.80
C ASP A 92 5.24 14.03 16.70
N LYS A 93 5.83 12.91 17.10
CA LYS A 93 6.22 11.84 16.19
C LYS A 93 6.25 10.51 16.94
N LEU A 94 5.71 9.49 16.29
CA LEU A 94 5.89 8.10 16.69
C LEU A 94 6.86 7.43 15.71
N TYR A 95 7.72 6.56 16.25
CA TYR A 95 8.73 5.84 15.50
C TYR A 95 8.36 4.36 15.42
N GLY A 96 8.69 3.70 14.31
CA GLY A 96 8.52 2.26 14.16
C GLY A 96 7.07 1.80 13.97
N LEU A 97 6.14 2.72 13.67
CA LEU A 97 4.74 2.41 13.36
C LEU A 97 4.61 1.43 12.18
N ASP A 98 5.55 1.50 11.24
CA ASP A 98 5.63 0.61 10.09
C ASP A 98 5.73 -0.87 10.49
N LYS A 99 6.34 -1.18 11.63
CA LYS A 99 6.59 -2.55 12.10
C LYS A 99 5.47 -3.11 12.97
N LEU A 100 4.47 -2.31 13.29
CA LEU A 100 3.43 -2.68 14.25
C LEU A 100 2.27 -3.45 13.62
N ILE A 101 2.09 -3.35 12.30
CA ILE A 101 1.12 -4.15 11.57
C ILE A 101 1.79 -5.48 11.23
N LYS A 102 1.32 -6.56 11.85
CA LYS A 102 1.88 -7.89 11.63
C LYS A 102 0.99 -8.68 10.69
N LEU A 103 1.62 -9.41 9.78
CA LEU A 103 0.94 -10.38 8.93
C LEU A 103 0.90 -11.73 9.64
N ILE A 104 -0.31 -12.27 9.83
CA ILE A 104 -0.55 -13.59 10.42
C ILE A 104 -1.04 -14.51 9.32
N SER A 105 -0.37 -15.65 9.15
CA SER A 105 -0.75 -16.67 8.18
C SER A 105 -0.24 -18.04 8.63
N ASP A 106 -1.00 -19.09 8.31
CA ASP A 106 -0.58 -20.48 8.47
C ASP A 106 0.36 -20.94 7.35
N LYS A 107 0.47 -20.16 6.28
CA LYS A 107 1.33 -20.44 5.12
C LYS A 107 2.69 -19.78 5.29
N GLN A 108 3.72 -20.39 4.70
CA GLN A 108 5.02 -19.72 4.60
C GLN A 108 4.92 -18.50 3.67
N GLY A 109 5.72 -17.46 3.92
CA GLY A 109 5.63 -16.20 3.16
C GLY A 109 5.75 -16.35 1.65
N GLU A 110 6.54 -17.31 1.16
CA GLU A 110 6.70 -17.60 -0.28
C GLU A 110 5.47 -18.29 -0.91
N GLN A 111 4.58 -18.84 -0.09
CA GLN A 111 3.36 -19.55 -0.48
C GLN A 111 2.13 -18.65 -0.52
N LEU A 112 2.22 -17.40 -0.03
CA LEU A 112 1.13 -16.43 -0.09
C LEU A 112 0.82 -16.09 -1.55
N ARG A 113 -0.47 -16.09 -1.92
CA ARG A 113 -0.95 -15.81 -3.29
C ARG A 113 -2.08 -14.80 -3.35
N SER A 114 -2.79 -14.56 -2.25
CA SER A 114 -3.88 -13.58 -2.18
C SER A 114 -3.99 -12.95 -0.79
N SER A 115 -4.83 -11.91 -0.69
CA SER A 115 -5.22 -11.30 0.59
C SER A 115 -6.04 -12.20 1.50
N GLU A 116 -6.51 -13.35 1.00
CA GLU A 116 -7.27 -14.35 1.78
C GLU A 116 -6.33 -15.31 2.53
N ASP A 117 -5.05 -15.36 2.14
CA ASP A 117 -4.07 -16.26 2.74
C ASP A 117 -3.52 -15.76 4.08
N TYR A 118 -3.87 -14.55 4.49
CA TYR A 118 -3.36 -13.93 5.71
C TYR A 118 -4.37 -12.96 6.31
N THR A 119 -4.18 -12.65 7.59
CA THR A 119 -4.83 -11.56 8.29
C THR A 119 -3.79 -10.55 8.76
N LEU A 120 -4.22 -9.32 9.01
CA LEU A 120 -3.38 -8.26 9.55
C LEU A 120 -3.75 -8.04 11.01
N ASP A 121 -2.76 -8.07 11.90
CA ASP A 121 -2.93 -7.75 13.31
C ASP A 121 -2.65 -6.26 13.54
N PHE A 122 -3.72 -5.54 13.91
CA PHE A 122 -3.70 -4.11 14.21
C PHE A 122 -3.51 -3.79 15.71
N SER A 123 -3.32 -4.80 16.57
CA SER A 123 -3.17 -4.59 18.02
C SER A 123 -1.99 -3.68 18.37
N GLY A 124 -0.85 -3.86 17.69
CA GLY A 124 0.35 -3.06 17.92
C GLY A 124 0.15 -1.59 17.58
N ILE A 125 -0.49 -1.30 16.43
CA ILE A 125 -0.74 0.08 16.01
C ILE A 125 -1.80 0.74 16.89
N ASN A 126 -2.81 0.00 17.34
CA ASN A 126 -3.82 0.49 18.28
C ASN A 126 -3.16 0.97 19.59
N GLN A 127 -2.31 0.13 20.20
CA GLN A 127 -1.59 0.49 21.43
C GLN A 127 -0.70 1.72 21.24
N ALA A 128 0.04 1.79 20.12
CA ALA A 128 0.94 2.91 19.85
C ALA A 128 0.20 4.23 19.59
N THR A 129 -1.02 4.18 19.06
CA THR A 129 -1.81 5.37 18.71
C THR A 129 -2.75 5.82 19.82
N SER A 130 -2.94 5.00 20.87
CA SER A 130 -3.75 5.36 22.04
C SER A 130 -3.17 6.53 22.86
N VAL A 131 -1.91 6.88 22.65
CA VAL A 131 -1.24 7.99 23.36
C VAL A 131 -1.79 9.37 22.98
N ASP A 132 -1.74 10.33 23.91
CA ASP A 132 -2.29 11.70 23.74
C ASP A 132 -1.67 12.49 22.58
N LYS A 133 -0.46 12.11 22.14
CA LYS A 133 0.22 12.73 21.00
C LYS A 133 -0.52 12.53 19.68
N VAL A 134 -1.34 11.49 19.57
CA VAL A 134 -2.11 11.18 18.36
C VAL A 134 -3.52 11.72 18.55
N LEU A 135 -3.91 12.62 17.65
CA LEU A 135 -5.23 13.21 17.59
C LEU A 135 -6.23 12.20 17.00
N GLN A 136 -5.92 11.66 15.82
CA GLN A 136 -6.74 10.68 15.13
C GLN A 136 -5.91 9.89 14.11
N VAL A 137 -6.42 8.74 13.68
CA VAL A 137 -5.87 7.93 12.60
C VAL A 137 -6.93 7.80 11.53
N ASN A 138 -6.74 8.46 10.40
CA ASN A 138 -7.63 8.31 9.26
C ASN A 138 -7.22 7.06 8.48
N PHE A 139 -8.17 6.25 8.05
CA PHE A 139 -7.88 5.05 7.27
C PHE A 139 -8.84 4.86 6.10
N TYR A 140 -8.39 4.18 5.06
CA TYR A 140 -9.24 3.72 3.95
C TYR A 140 -8.86 2.30 3.55
N THR A 141 -9.87 1.46 3.32
CA THR A 141 -9.71 0.08 2.87
C THR A 141 -10.97 -0.36 2.13
N GLU A 142 -10.80 -1.16 1.07
CA GLU A 142 -11.90 -1.86 0.38
C GLU A 142 -12.20 -3.22 1.03
N ASN A 143 -11.33 -3.72 1.91
CA ASN A 143 -11.56 -4.95 2.64
C ASN A 143 -12.52 -4.71 3.83
N GLN A 144 -13.70 -5.33 3.75
CA GLN A 144 -14.78 -5.20 4.74
C GLN A 144 -14.37 -5.68 6.14
N GLN A 145 -13.62 -6.78 6.24
CA GLN A 145 -13.18 -7.30 7.54
C GLN A 145 -12.25 -6.30 8.25
N TRP A 146 -11.25 -5.77 7.53
CA TRP A 146 -10.32 -4.79 8.10
C TRP A 146 -11.03 -3.50 8.46
N LYS A 147 -12.02 -3.09 7.66
CA LYS A 147 -12.86 -1.93 7.95
C LYS A 147 -13.55 -2.10 9.31
N GLU A 148 -14.24 -3.21 9.52
CA GLU A 148 -14.95 -3.49 10.79
C GLU A 148 -14.03 -3.61 11.99
N GLU A 149 -12.79 -4.11 11.81
CA GLU A 149 -11.79 -4.18 12.88
C GLU A 149 -11.24 -2.81 13.25
N LEU A 150 -10.94 -1.96 12.25
CA LEU A 150 -10.39 -0.62 12.46
C LEU A 150 -11.43 0.37 12.97
N GLU A 151 -12.69 0.29 12.54
CA GLU A 151 -13.79 1.14 13.03
C GLU A 151 -14.09 0.93 14.53
N LYS A 152 -13.72 -0.22 15.10
CA LYS A 152 -13.87 -0.49 16.54
C LYS A 152 -12.84 0.24 17.40
N ILE A 153 -11.79 0.81 16.80
CA ILE A 153 -10.71 1.48 17.52
C ILE A 153 -11.07 2.96 17.69
N GLU A 154 -11.08 3.45 18.93
CA GLU A 154 -11.61 4.78 19.31
C GLU A 154 -11.05 5.96 18.50
N LYS A 155 -9.75 5.93 18.16
CA LYS A 155 -9.08 7.02 17.43
C LYS A 155 -9.08 6.85 15.92
N PHE A 156 -9.65 5.77 15.40
CA PHE A 156 -9.63 5.46 13.97
C PHE A 156 -10.89 6.01 13.32
N SER A 157 -10.71 6.72 12.22
CA SER A 157 -11.80 7.33 11.45
C SER A 157 -11.71 6.92 10.00
N LEU A 158 -12.83 6.52 9.41
CA LEU A 158 -12.90 6.16 8.00
C LEU A 158 -12.75 7.43 7.14
N MET A 159 -11.73 7.45 6.30
CA MET A 159 -11.54 8.45 5.26
C MET A 159 -12.50 8.18 4.11
N LEU A 160 -13.13 9.23 3.57
CA LEU A 160 -13.90 9.13 2.34
C LEU A 160 -13.00 9.59 1.18
N LEU A 161 -12.60 8.64 0.34
CA LEU A 161 -12.04 8.96 -0.97
C LEU A 161 -13.24 9.16 -1.91
N VAL A 162 -13.36 10.36 -2.48
CA VAL A 162 -14.47 10.75 -3.38
C VAL A 162 -14.22 10.24 -4.78
#